data_AF-A0A944C0S8-F1
#
_entry.id   AF-A0A944C0S8-F1
#
_cell.length_a   1.000
_cell.length_b   1.000
_cell.length_c   1.000
_cell.angle_alpha   90.00
_cell.angle_beta   90.00
_cell.angle_gamma   90.00
#
_symmetry.space_group_name_H-M   'P 1'
#
loop_
_entity.id
_entity.type
_entity.pdbx_description
1 polymer ?
#
loop_
_entity_poly.entity_id
_entity_poly.type
_entity_poly.pdbx_seq_one_letter_code
_entity_poly.pdbx_strand_id
1 'polypeptide(L)'
;MKKIIVAMPTGFFSLLATLFLVYLSLAANPLDVQSVKLFPHADKCAHFLMYFGCTTVYLFEYAKHKLPHHTSLSVELAITTFAAVMGILLEIAQLTLTNSREFEYLDCVANATGAFAGFMLMRFWGMHFVRNLLYHTVTRRKHHRRYKSQRKIGQQ
;
A
#
# COMPACT_ATOMS: atom_id res chain seq x y z
N MET A 1 -0.79 -5.16 20.63
CA MET A 1 -0.59 -4.98 19.18
C MET A 1 -1.23 -3.70 18.62
N LYS A 2 -2.55 -3.46 18.76
CA LYS A 2 -3.24 -2.26 18.20
C LYS A 2 -2.57 -0.90 18.51
N LYS A 3 -2.05 -0.73 19.74
CA LYS A 3 -1.34 0.49 20.16
C LYS A 3 -0.06 0.76 19.34
N ILE A 4 0.65 -0.29 18.92
CA ILE A 4 1.89 -0.20 18.14
C ILE A 4 1.56 0.28 16.71
N ILE A 5 0.56 -0.35 16.06
CA ILE A 5 0.13 0.04 14.70
C ILE A 5 -0.32 1.50 14.65
N VAL A 6 -1.07 1.94 15.68
CA VAL A 6 -1.50 3.34 15.80
C VAL A 6 -0.35 4.26 16.21
N ALA A 7 0.71 3.73 16.83
CA ALA A 7 1.87 4.51 17.25
C ALA A 7 2.68 5.02 16.06
N MET A 8 2.84 4.18 15.04
CA MET A 8 3.66 4.44 13.86
C MET A 8 3.19 5.68 13.08
N PRO A 9 4.13 6.46 12.53
CA PRO A 9 3.81 7.54 11.60
C PRO A 9 2.95 7.06 10.43
N THR A 10 2.09 7.93 9.92
CA THR A 10 1.38 7.67 8.66
C THR A 10 2.41 7.55 7.54
N GLY A 11 2.33 6.49 6.73
CA GLY A 11 3.19 6.28 5.56
C GLY A 11 4.39 5.38 5.81
N PHE A 12 4.62 4.94 7.05
CA PHE A 12 5.72 4.01 7.36
C PHE A 12 5.56 2.66 6.67
N PHE A 13 4.35 2.09 6.71
CA PHE A 13 4.08 0.80 6.06
C PHE A 13 4.04 0.96 4.54
N SER A 14 3.48 2.08 4.05
CA SER A 14 3.51 2.42 2.63
C SER A 14 4.95 2.50 2.12
N LEU A 15 5.85 3.20 2.82
CA LEU A 15 7.25 3.31 2.43
C LEU A 15 7.93 1.94 2.35
N LEU A 16 7.76 1.10 3.37
CA LEU A 16 8.31 -0.26 3.36
C LEU A 16 7.74 -1.10 2.20
N ALA A 17 6.43 -1.01 1.95
CA ALA A 17 5.79 -1.71 0.83
C ALA A 17 6.32 -1.20 -0.52
N THR A 18 6.52 0.11 -0.68
CA THR A 18 7.12 0.68 -1.91
C THR A 18 8.54 0.20 -2.10
N LEU A 19 9.39 0.26 -1.07
CA LEU A 19 10.79 -0.18 -1.17
C LEU A 19 10.88 -1.67 -1.50
N PHE A 20 10.03 -2.49 -0.87
CA PHE A 20 9.95 -3.91 -1.15
C PHE A 20 9.48 -4.17 -2.58
N LEU A 21 8.45 -3.46 -3.04
CA LEU A 21 7.94 -3.56 -4.41
C LEU A 21 9.00 -3.17 -5.44
N VAL A 22 9.71 -2.05 -5.25
CA VAL A 22 10.81 -1.61 -6.13
C VAL A 22 11.93 -2.65 -6.17
N TYR A 23 12.32 -3.18 -5.00
CA TYR A 23 13.34 -4.22 -4.92
C TYR A 23 12.92 -5.48 -5.69
N LEU A 24 11.70 -5.97 -5.49
CA LEU A 24 11.19 -7.16 -6.19
C LEU A 24 11.07 -6.94 -7.71
N SER A 25 10.72 -5.73 -8.15
CA SER A 25 10.61 -5.41 -9.57
C SER A 25 11.97 -5.32 -10.27
N LEU A 26 12.98 -4.70 -9.65
CA LEU A 26 14.26 -4.42 -10.31
C LEU A 26 15.35 -5.48 -10.07
N ALA A 27 15.26 -6.26 -9.00
CA ALA A 27 16.25 -7.29 -8.75
C ALA A 27 16.21 -8.39 -9.83
N ALA A 28 17.38 -8.87 -10.24
CA ALA A 28 17.53 -9.91 -11.26
C ALA A 28 16.90 -11.25 -10.81
N ASN A 29 17.16 -11.66 -9.56
CA ASN A 29 16.60 -12.86 -8.95
C ASN A 29 16.29 -12.63 -7.45
N PRO A 30 15.27 -11.83 -7.12
CA PRO A 30 15.01 -11.44 -5.73
C PRO A 30 14.59 -12.61 -4.83
N LEU A 31 14.07 -13.70 -5.42
CA LEU A 31 13.46 -14.80 -4.68
C LEU A 31 13.96 -16.19 -5.12
N ASP A 32 14.98 -16.28 -5.98
CA ASP A 32 15.54 -17.53 -6.55
C ASP A 32 14.49 -18.58 -6.96
N VAL A 33 13.30 -18.11 -7.35
CA VAL A 33 12.16 -18.95 -7.77
C VAL A 33 12.23 -19.31 -9.24
N GLN A 34 13.17 -18.75 -10.01
CA GLN A 34 13.39 -19.18 -11.41
C GLN A 34 13.89 -20.62 -11.52
N SER A 35 14.55 -21.15 -10.49
CA SER A 35 14.88 -22.58 -10.38
C SER A 35 13.62 -23.46 -10.27
N VAL A 36 12.50 -22.87 -9.89
CA VAL A 36 11.19 -23.50 -9.77
C VAL A 36 10.24 -22.85 -10.77
N LYS A 37 10.24 -23.31 -12.04
CA LYS A 37 9.15 -22.99 -12.97
C LYS A 37 7.83 -23.58 -12.41
N LEU A 38 7.21 -22.91 -11.44
CA LEU A 38 6.01 -23.40 -10.73
C LEU A 38 4.88 -23.71 -11.72
N PHE A 39 4.62 -22.81 -12.66
CA PHE A 39 3.70 -22.97 -13.79
C PHE A 39 3.90 -21.84 -14.83
N PRO A 40 3.41 -21.98 -16.08
CA PRO A 40 3.47 -20.91 -17.08
C PRO A 40 2.77 -19.64 -16.58
N HIS A 41 3.38 -18.47 -16.76
CA HIS A 41 2.83 -17.15 -16.36
C HIS A 41 2.74 -16.86 -14.84
N ALA A 42 3.49 -17.59 -14.01
CA ALA A 42 3.51 -17.40 -12.56
C ALA A 42 4.04 -16.00 -12.13
N ASP A 43 4.90 -15.40 -12.94
CA ASP A 43 5.35 -14.02 -12.86
C ASP A 43 4.18 -13.03 -12.89
N LYS A 44 3.20 -13.22 -13.76
CA LYS A 44 2.01 -12.35 -13.86
C LYS A 44 1.17 -12.38 -12.59
N CYS A 45 1.08 -13.55 -11.95
CA CYS A 45 0.45 -13.67 -10.65
C CYS A 45 1.24 -12.93 -9.56
N ALA A 46 2.57 -12.95 -9.62
CA ALA A 46 3.40 -12.19 -8.69
C ALA A 46 3.20 -10.68 -8.86
N HIS A 47 3.20 -10.18 -10.10
CA HIS A 47 2.88 -8.79 -10.43
C HIS A 47 1.51 -8.37 -9.89
N PHE A 48 0.47 -9.16 -10.15
CA PHE A 48 -0.86 -8.94 -9.59
C PHE A 48 -0.83 -8.85 -8.05
N LEU A 49 -0.21 -9.83 -7.37
CA LEU A 49 -0.16 -9.89 -5.91
C LEU A 49 0.64 -8.73 -5.30
N MET A 50 1.73 -8.31 -5.93
CA MET A 50 2.56 -7.19 -5.50
C MET A 50 1.76 -5.89 -5.50
N TYR A 51 1.09 -5.57 -6.60
CA TYR A 51 0.30 -4.33 -6.71
C TYR A 51 -1.00 -4.38 -5.90
N PHE A 52 -1.60 -5.56 -5.76
CA PHE A 52 -2.71 -5.80 -4.84
C PHE A 52 -2.33 -5.52 -3.38
N GLY A 53 -1.24 -6.12 -2.90
CA GLY A 53 -0.75 -5.94 -1.54
C GLY A 53 -0.35 -4.49 -1.29
N CYS A 54 0.42 -3.89 -2.21
CA CYS A 54 0.88 -2.51 -2.08
C CYS A 54 -0.28 -1.51 -2.01
N THR A 55 -1.26 -1.62 -2.91
CA THR A 55 -2.45 -0.75 -2.92
C THR A 55 -3.28 -0.94 -1.65
N THR A 56 -3.41 -2.18 -1.16
CA THR A 56 -4.09 -2.49 0.11
C THR A 56 -3.41 -1.80 1.29
N VAL A 57 -2.08 -1.82 1.36
CA VAL A 57 -1.31 -1.13 2.41
C VAL A 57 -1.50 0.39 2.34
N TYR A 58 -1.44 0.98 1.14
CA TYR A 58 -1.63 2.42 0.96
C TYR A 58 -3.01 2.88 1.44
N LEU A 59 -4.06 2.16 1.02
CA LEU A 59 -5.44 2.46 1.41
C LEU A 59 -5.68 2.19 2.90
N PHE A 60 -5.05 1.17 3.48
CA PHE A 60 -5.11 0.91 4.92
C PHE A 60 -4.52 2.07 5.73
N GLU A 61 -3.35 2.58 5.34
CA GLU A 61 -2.72 3.72 6.01
C GLU A 61 -3.55 5.00 5.86
N TYR A 62 -4.13 5.22 4.69
CA TYR A 62 -5.06 6.32 4.45
C TYR A 62 -6.29 6.23 5.36
N ALA A 63 -6.92 5.06 5.45
CA ALA A 63 -8.06 4.82 6.33
C ALA A 63 -7.73 5.07 7.80
N LYS A 64 -6.60 4.53 8.27
CA LYS A 64 -6.07 4.77 9.62
C LYS A 64 -5.86 6.26 9.89
N HIS A 65 -5.33 7.01 8.93
CA HIS A 65 -5.08 8.44 9.05
C HIS A 65 -6.37 9.27 9.15
N LYS A 66 -7.39 8.90 8.36
CA LYS A 66 -8.67 9.62 8.32
C LYS A 66 -9.52 9.44 9.56
N LEU A 67 -9.34 8.37 10.34
CA LEU A 67 -10.06 8.16 11.60
C LEU A 67 -9.99 9.40 12.52
N PRO A 68 -11.11 9.85 13.12
CA PRO A 68 -12.42 9.19 13.15
C PRO A 68 -13.32 9.46 11.92
N HIS A 69 -12.87 10.26 10.95
CA HIS A 69 -13.64 10.59 9.74
C HIS A 69 -13.59 9.45 8.72
N HIS A 70 -14.55 9.48 7.79
CA HIS A 70 -14.61 8.57 6.66
C HIS A 70 -13.57 8.94 5.59
N THR A 71 -13.17 7.93 4.81
CA THR A 71 -12.34 8.10 3.62
C THR A 71 -13.14 8.70 2.47
N SER A 72 -12.45 9.32 1.50
CA SER A 72 -13.07 9.87 0.29
C SER A 72 -12.77 8.97 -0.91
N LEU A 73 -13.81 8.63 -1.68
CA LEU A 73 -13.68 7.84 -2.90
C LEU A 73 -12.68 8.47 -3.88
N SER A 74 -12.69 9.79 -4.03
CA SER A 74 -11.76 10.49 -4.93
C SER A 74 -10.29 10.27 -4.56
N VAL A 75 -9.98 10.23 -3.27
CA VAL A 75 -8.61 10.01 -2.78
C VAL A 75 -8.24 8.53 -2.86
N GLU A 76 -9.19 7.63 -2.59
CA GLU A 76 -8.99 6.19 -2.76
C GLU A 76 -8.66 5.85 -4.23
N LEU A 77 -9.40 6.43 -5.17
CA LEU A 77 -9.13 6.30 -6.60
C LEU A 77 -7.78 6.92 -6.96
N ALA A 78 -7.44 8.10 -6.46
CA ALA A 78 -6.14 8.72 -6.71
C ALA A 78 -4.96 7.87 -6.21
N ILE A 79 -5.07 7.26 -5.02
CA ILE A 79 -4.07 6.33 -4.48
C ILE A 79 -3.94 5.08 -5.36
N THR A 80 -5.06 4.55 -5.84
CA THR A 80 -5.10 3.36 -6.70
C THR A 80 -4.49 3.66 -8.07
N THR A 81 -4.84 4.79 -8.67
CA THR A 81 -4.24 5.26 -9.93
C THR A 81 -2.75 5.50 -9.77
N PHE A 82 -2.31 6.09 -8.66
CA PHE A 82 -0.90 6.26 -8.36
C PHE A 82 -0.16 4.91 -8.32
N ALA A 83 -0.72 3.89 -7.67
CA ALA A 83 -0.13 2.55 -7.65
C ALA A 83 -0.06 1.93 -9.06
N ALA A 84 -1.10 2.06 -9.88
CA ALA A 84 -1.10 1.56 -11.26
C ALA A 84 -0.07 2.28 -12.15
N VAL A 85 0.04 3.61 -12.03
CA VAL A 85 1.04 4.41 -12.77
C VAL A 85 2.46 4.02 -12.32
N MET A 86 2.68 3.79 -11.03
CA MET A 86 3.96 3.28 -10.52
C MET A 86 4.31 1.93 -11.17
N GLY A 87 3.30 1.09 -11.42
CA GLY A 87 3.36 -0.09 -12.29
C GLY A 87 4.11 0.15 -13.57
N ILE A 88 3.50 1.00 -14.40
CA ILE A 88 4.02 1.33 -15.73
C ILE A 88 5.44 1.92 -15.64
N LEU A 89 5.68 2.80 -14.67
CA LEU A 89 6.99 3.41 -14.47
C LEU A 89 8.07 2.38 -14.12
N LEU A 90 7.74 1.35 -13.32
CA LEU A 90 8.68 0.30 -12.96
C LEU A 90 8.94 -0.68 -14.10
N GLU A 91 7.96 -0.95 -14.95
CA GLU A 91 8.16 -1.72 -16.19
C GLU A 91 9.13 -0.97 -17.14
N ILE A 92 8.96 0.35 -17.28
CA ILE A 92 9.91 1.18 -18.03
C ILE A 92 11.30 1.20 -17.37
N ALA A 93 11.34 1.21 -16.03
CA ALA A 93 12.59 1.15 -15.29
C ALA A 93 13.30 -0.20 -15.46
N GLN A 94 12.58 -1.31 -15.54
CA GLN A 94 13.16 -2.62 -15.84
C GLN A 94 13.84 -2.61 -17.21
N LEU A 95 13.18 -2.06 -18.24
CA LEU A 95 13.74 -1.92 -19.59
C LEU A 95 15.00 -1.05 -19.64
N THR A 96 15.07 -0.01 -18.82
CA THR A 96 16.15 1.00 -18.90
C THR A 96 17.29 0.78 -17.92
N LEU A 97 17.03 0.10 -16.79
CA LEU A 97 17.98 -0.04 -15.68
C LEU A 97 18.46 -1.49 -15.48
N THR A 98 17.89 -2.46 -16.18
CA THR A 98 18.25 -3.89 -16.01
C THR A 98 18.50 -4.57 -17.35
N ASN A 99 19.40 -5.56 -17.35
CA ASN A 99 19.71 -6.37 -18.54
C ASN A 99 19.07 -7.77 -18.49
N SER A 100 18.31 -8.06 -17.42
CA SER A 100 17.74 -9.39 -17.16
C SER A 100 16.21 -9.37 -17.04
N ARG A 101 15.57 -8.22 -17.23
CA ARG A 101 14.12 -8.06 -17.23
C ARG A 101 13.69 -7.42 -18.54
N GLU A 102 12.57 -7.89 -19.06
CA GLU A 102 11.96 -7.41 -20.28
C GLU A 102 10.68 -6.65 -19.92
N PHE A 103 10.37 -5.62 -20.71
CA PHE A 103 9.09 -4.93 -20.59
C PHE A 103 7.98 -5.81 -21.19
N GLU A 104 6.96 -6.17 -20.41
CA GLU A 104 5.81 -6.93 -20.90
C GLU A 104 4.48 -6.18 -20.69
N TYR A 105 3.70 -6.04 -21.76
CA TYR A 105 2.37 -5.41 -21.68
C TYR A 105 1.43 -6.15 -20.72
N LEU A 106 1.56 -7.48 -20.60
CA LEU A 106 0.73 -8.26 -19.69
C LEU A 106 1.10 -8.03 -18.22
N ASP A 107 2.34 -7.65 -17.92
CA ASP A 107 2.75 -7.25 -16.57
C ASP A 107 2.15 -5.90 -16.20
N CYS A 108 2.08 -4.95 -17.14
CA CYS A 108 1.33 -3.70 -16.94
C CYS A 108 -0.14 -3.97 -16.60
N VAL A 109 -0.78 -4.93 -17.29
CA VAL A 109 -2.17 -5.33 -17.02
C VAL A 109 -2.30 -6.02 -15.67
N ALA A 110 -1.37 -6.92 -15.31
CA ALA A 110 -1.34 -7.58 -14.01
C ALA A 110 -1.17 -6.56 -12.86
N ASN A 111 -0.27 -5.59 -13.02
CA ASN A 111 -0.05 -4.50 -12.07
C ASN A 111 -1.34 -3.68 -11.86
N ALA A 112 -1.98 -3.25 -12.95
CA ALA A 112 -3.19 -2.44 -12.89
C ALA A 112 -4.39 -3.20 -12.29
N THR A 113 -4.59 -4.45 -12.68
CA THR A 113 -5.66 -5.30 -12.14
C THR A 113 -5.44 -5.64 -10.67
N GLY A 114 -4.20 -5.89 -10.26
CA GLY A 114 -3.81 -6.05 -8.86
C GLY A 114 -4.15 -4.81 -8.02
N ALA A 115 -3.75 -3.62 -8.50
CA ALA A 115 -4.07 -2.36 -7.84
C ALA A 115 -5.59 -2.16 -7.69
N PHE A 116 -6.35 -2.40 -8.75
CA PHE A 116 -7.80 -2.30 -8.72
C PHE A 116 -8.45 -3.32 -7.76
N ALA A 117 -7.96 -4.56 -7.73
CA ALA A 117 -8.43 -5.57 -6.77
C ALA A 117 -8.17 -5.16 -5.31
N GLY A 118 -7.02 -4.55 -5.02
CA GLY A 118 -6.70 -4.01 -3.70
C GLY A 118 -7.65 -2.88 -3.29
N PHE A 119 -8.00 -2.02 -4.24
CA PHE A 119 -9.04 -1.00 -4.06
C PHE A 119 -10.40 -1.61 -3.74
N MET A 120 -10.86 -2.60 -4.51
CA MET A 120 -12.13 -3.29 -4.27
C MET A 120 -12.19 -3.93 -2.88
N LEU A 121 -11.13 -4.67 -2.50
CA LEU A 121 -11.04 -5.28 -1.16
C LEU A 121 -11.17 -4.22 -0.07
N MET A 122 -10.41 -3.13 -0.18
CA MET A 122 -10.41 -2.08 0.83
C MET A 122 -11.73 -1.33 0.87
N ARG A 123 -12.31 -1.00 -0.29
CA ARG A 123 -13.54 -0.22 -0.40
C ARG A 123 -14.76 -0.93 0.20
N PHE A 124 -14.89 -2.24 -0.05
CA PHE A 124 -16.06 -3.01 0.38
C PHE A 124 -15.91 -3.60 1.78
N TRP A 125 -14.72 -4.06 2.14
CA TRP A 125 -14.49 -4.74 3.42
C TRP A 125 -13.47 -4.02 4.31
N GLY A 126 -12.32 -3.64 3.73
CA GLY A 126 -11.20 -3.10 4.50
C GLY A 126 -11.51 -1.84 5.30
N MET A 127 -12.22 -0.85 4.74
CA MET A 127 -12.54 0.40 5.46
C MET A 127 -13.38 0.15 6.72
N HIS A 128 -14.37 -0.76 6.62
CA HIS A 128 -15.18 -1.18 7.76
C HIS A 128 -14.34 -1.92 8.80
N PHE A 129 -13.49 -2.85 8.34
CA PHE A 129 -12.59 -3.60 9.20
C PHE A 129 -11.63 -2.69 9.96
N VAL A 130 -10.94 -1.75 9.28
CA VAL A 130 -10.01 -0.79 9.88
C VAL A 130 -10.71 0.05 10.94
N ARG A 131 -11.91 0.56 10.63
CA ARG A 131 -12.68 1.37 11.57
C ARG A 131 -13.05 0.54 12.80
N ASN A 132 -13.63 -0.64 12.62
CA ASN A 132 -14.00 -1.51 13.75
C ASN A 132 -12.77 -1.87 14.62
N LEU A 133 -11.63 -2.15 13.99
CA LEU A 133 -10.42 -2.57 14.69
C LEU A 133 -9.75 -1.44 15.47
N LEU A 134 -9.65 -0.24 14.90
CA LEU A 134 -8.75 0.83 15.36
C LEU A 134 -9.46 2.08 15.93
N TYR A 135 -10.77 2.26 15.70
CA TYR A 135 -11.49 3.50 16.02
C TYR A 135 -11.25 3.98 17.46
N HIS A 136 -11.52 3.13 18.47
CA HIS A 136 -11.37 3.55 19.86
C HIS A 136 -9.91 3.88 20.24
N THR A 137 -8.94 3.19 19.64
CA THR A 137 -7.51 3.41 19.95
C THR A 137 -7.04 4.75 19.37
N VAL A 138 -7.41 5.05 18.12
CA VAL A 138 -7.03 6.30 17.45
C VAL A 138 -7.74 7.49 18.09
N THR A 139 -9.05 7.40 18.33
CA THR A 139 -9.84 8.50 18.90
C THR A 139 -9.37 8.86 20.31
N ARG A 140 -9.09 7.86 21.18
CA ARG A 140 -8.51 8.11 22.51
C ARG A 140 -7.15 8.81 22.43
N ARG A 141 -6.28 8.39 21.50
CA ARG A 141 -4.94 8.99 21.31
C ARG A 141 -5.02 10.44 20.83
N LYS A 142 -5.91 10.74 19.87
CA LYS A 142 -6.14 12.12 19.37
C LYS A 142 -6.68 13.02 20.48
N HIS A 143 -7.67 12.56 21.25
CA HIS A 143 -8.22 13.31 22.38
C HIS A 143 -7.16 13.63 23.44
N HIS A 144 -6.37 12.64 23.86
CA HIS A 144 -5.31 12.85 24.85
C HIS A 144 -4.21 13.82 24.37
N ARG A 145 -3.83 13.78 23.09
CA ARG A 145 -2.90 14.76 22.50
C ARG A 145 -3.48 16.17 22.50
N ARG A 146 -4.75 16.34 22.13
CA ARG A 146 -5.44 17.64 22.13
C ARG A 146 -5.54 18.24 23.53
N TYR A 147 -5.90 17.43 24.52
CA TYR A 147 -5.94 17.84 25.94
C TYR A 147 -4.58 18.31 26.45
N LYS A 148 -3.50 17.56 26.19
CA LYS A 148 -2.14 17.97 26.57
C LYS A 148 -1.70 19.27 25.89
N SER A 149 -2.07 19.46 24.62
CA SER A 149 -1.77 20.69 23.88
C SER A 149 -2.47 21.91 24.50
N GLN A 150 -3.75 21.79 24.84
CA GLN A 150 -4.53 22.87 25.46
C GLN A 150 -4.01 23.23 26.85
N ARG A 151 -3.61 22.25 27.67
CA ARG A 151 -2.99 22.51 28.98
C ARG A 151 -1.66 23.27 28.90
N LYS A 152 -0.83 23.00 27.88
CA LYS A 152 0.43 23.74 27.68
C LYS A 152 0.19 25.21 27.31
N ILE A 153 -0.85 25.49 26.52
CA ILE A 153 -1.19 26.85 26.08
C ILE A 153 -1.79 27.66 27.24
N GLY A 154 -2.67 27.07 28.06
CA GLY A 154 -3.28 27.77 29.20
C GLY A 154 -2.38 27.97 30.42
N GLN A 155 -1.11 27.55 30.35
CA GLN A 155 -0.09 27.77 31.40
C GLN A 155 0.98 28.79 30.97
N GLN A 156 0.85 29.38 29.76
CA GLN A 156 1.64 30.49 29.25
C GLN A 156 0.79 31.77 29.30
#